data_AF-A0A4U8TER7-F1
#
_entry.id   AF-A0A4U8TER7-F1
#
_cell.length_a   1.000
_cell.length_b   1.000
_cell.length_c   1.000
_cell.angle_alpha   90.00
_cell.angle_beta   90.00
_cell.angle_gamma   90.00
#
_symmetry.space_group_name_H-M   'P 1'
#
loop_
_entity.id
_entity.type
_entity.pdbx_description
1 polymer ?
#
loop_
_entity_poly.entity_id
_entity_poly.type
_entity_poly.pdbx_seq_one_letter_code
_entity_poly.pdbx_strand_id
1 'polypeptide(L)'
;MELVIYGIKNCNSMKKAFVFLDEHGIAYKFHDFKKERLDIESLKAILEFTSLEDLINTKGTTYKKLKEQGIKDMTLEVILQNLSVIKRPLIVSYHNNIIQKVTIGLQHLEALL
;
A
#
# COMPACT_ATOMS: atom_id res chain seq x y z
N MET A 1 14.85 12.58 -1.24
CA MET A 1 14.19 11.27 -1.11
C MET A 1 12.83 11.51 -0.51
N GLU A 2 11.77 10.93 -1.07
CA GLU A 2 10.39 11.10 -0.60
C GLU A 2 9.82 9.74 -0.18
N LEU A 3 9.10 9.70 0.94
CA LEU A 3 8.42 8.50 1.41
C LEU A 3 6.91 8.71 1.31
N VAL A 4 6.20 7.77 0.70
CA VAL A 4 4.74 7.75 0.69
C VAL A 4 4.26 6.48 1.37
N ILE A 5 3.38 6.64 2.37
CA ILE A 5 2.71 5.54 3.05
C ILE A 5 1.25 5.51 2.61
N TYR A 6 0.82 4.36 2.11
CA TYR A 6 -0.51 4.12 1.58
C TYR A 6 -1.31 3.23 2.52
N GLY A 7 -2.59 3.54 2.67
CA GLY A 7 -3.50 2.71 3.46
C GLY A 7 -4.79 3.42 3.83
N ILE A 8 -5.32 3.10 5.01
CA ILE A 8 -6.53 3.74 5.56
C ILE A 8 -6.28 4.11 7.02
N LYS A 9 -6.81 5.25 7.47
CA LYS A 9 -6.56 5.73 8.85
C LYS A 9 -6.99 4.73 9.94
N ASN A 10 -8.13 4.07 9.75
CA ASN A 10 -8.69 3.14 10.74
C ASN A 10 -8.11 1.73 10.58
N CYS A 11 -6.81 1.59 10.82
CA CYS A 11 -6.12 0.32 10.78
C CYS A 11 -4.98 0.28 11.82
N ASN A 12 -4.93 -0.77 12.65
CA ASN A 12 -3.94 -0.86 13.72
C ASN A 12 -2.50 -0.92 13.19
N SER A 13 -2.25 -1.57 12.04
CA SER A 13 -0.92 -1.56 11.43
C SER A 13 -0.54 -0.17 10.93
N MET A 14 -1.47 0.57 10.33
CA MET A 14 -1.21 1.96 9.93
C MET A 14 -0.84 2.86 11.12
N LYS A 15 -1.59 2.75 12.23
CA LYS A 15 -1.27 3.49 13.46
C LYS A 15 0.16 3.22 13.95
N LYS A 16 0.56 1.94 13.97
CA LYS A 16 1.92 1.54 14.35
C LYS A 16 2.99 2.11 13.42
N ALA A 17 2.72 2.11 12.11
CA ALA A 17 3.66 2.67 11.14
C ALA A 17 3.80 4.19 11.25
N PHE A 18 2.71 4.93 11.44
CA PHE A 18 2.79 6.38 11.68
C PHE A 18 3.61 6.69 12.93
N VAL A 19 3.31 6.01 14.06
CA VAL A 19 4.09 6.17 15.30
C VAL A 19 5.58 5.91 15.06
N PHE A 20 5.93 4.81 14.39
CA PHE A 20 7.32 4.49 14.08
C PHE A 20 8.01 5.58 13.26
N LEU A 21 7.36 6.06 12.19
CA LEU A 21 7.92 7.10 11.32
C LEU A 21 8.07 8.43 12.07
N ASP A 22 7.07 8.80 12.87
CA ASP A 22 7.07 10.03 13.68
C ASP A 22 8.16 9.99 14.76
N GLU A 23 8.31 8.86 15.47
CA GLU A 23 9.32 8.67 16.54
C GLU A 23 10.76 8.76 16.01
N HIS A 24 10.99 8.34 14.77
CA HIS A 24 12.32 8.38 14.14
C HIS A 24 12.53 9.64 13.27
N GLY A 25 11.58 10.57 13.26
CA GLY A 25 11.68 11.82 12.49
C GLY A 25 11.70 11.63 10.97
N ILE A 26 11.15 10.51 10.47
CA ILE A 26 11.11 10.22 9.03
C ILE A 26 9.93 10.97 8.42
N ALA A 27 10.20 11.92 7.53
CA ALA A 27 9.16 12.63 6.80
C ALA A 27 8.45 11.73 5.77
N TYR A 28 7.11 11.76 5.76
CA TYR A 28 6.30 10.99 4.81
C TYR A 28 5.06 11.75 4.34
N LYS A 29 4.53 11.37 3.18
CA LYS A 29 3.17 11.69 2.74
C LYS A 29 2.25 10.51 2.98
N PHE A 30 1.06 10.76 3.50
CA PHE A 30 0.03 9.72 3.62
C PHE A 30 -0.94 9.79 2.45
N HIS A 31 -1.11 8.67 1.75
CA HIS A 31 -2.11 8.50 0.70
C HIS A 31 -3.26 7.61 1.20
N ASP A 32 -4.44 8.21 1.38
CA ASP A 32 -5.62 7.52 1.91
C ASP A 32 -6.41 6.83 0.80
N PHE A 33 -6.35 5.50 0.74
CA PHE A 33 -7.07 4.68 -0.25
C PHE A 33 -8.60 4.86 -0.24
N LYS A 34 -9.18 5.53 0.76
CA LYS A 34 -10.62 5.86 0.76
C LYS A 34 -10.94 7.22 0.16
N LYS A 35 -9.95 8.09 0.00
CA LYS A 35 -10.13 9.49 -0.40
C LYS A 35 -9.42 9.84 -1.70
N GLU A 36 -8.32 9.14 -1.96
CA GLU A 36 -7.43 9.42 -3.07
C GLU A 36 -7.43 8.23 -4.03
N ARG A 37 -7.25 8.54 -5.32
CA ARG A 37 -7.12 7.54 -6.37
C ARG A 37 -5.65 7.20 -6.57
N LEU A 38 -5.38 5.94 -6.86
CA LEU A 38 -4.13 5.49 -7.46
C LEU A 38 -4.36 5.37 -8.96
N ASP A 39 -3.40 5.79 -9.78
CA ASP A 39 -3.46 5.55 -11.22
C ASP A 39 -2.79 4.20 -11.60
N ILE A 40 -3.06 3.75 -12.82
CA ILE A 40 -2.56 2.46 -13.32
C ILE A 40 -1.03 2.43 -13.47
N GLU A 41 -0.39 3.54 -13.81
CA GLU A 41 1.05 3.59 -14.01
C GLU A 41 1.80 3.54 -12.67
N SER A 42 1.27 4.20 -11.65
CA SER A 42 1.72 4.08 -10.27
C SER A 42 1.60 2.63 -9.75
N LEU A 43 0.47 1.97 -10.00
CA LEU A 43 0.28 0.57 -9.58
C LEU A 43 1.25 -0.38 -10.31
N LYS A 44 1.46 -0.20 -11.62
CA LYS A 44 2.45 -0.98 -12.39
C LYS A 44 3.86 -0.75 -11.85
N ALA A 45 4.26 0.50 -11.62
CA ALA A 45 5.58 0.83 -11.09
C ALA A 45 5.83 0.16 -9.73
N ILE A 46 4.81 0.06 -8.87
CA ILE A 46 4.91 -0.67 -7.59
C ILE A 46 5.11 -2.18 -7.82
N LEU A 47 4.42 -2.75 -8.81
CA LEU A 47 4.52 -4.17 -9.15
C LEU A 47 5.85 -4.58 -9.80
N GLU A 48 6.69 -3.63 -10.21
CA GLU A 48 8.09 -3.92 -10.57
C GLU A 48 8.94 -4.33 -9.35
N PHE A 49 8.49 -4.03 -8.12
CA PHE A 49 9.20 -4.31 -6.87
C PHE A 49 8.54 -5.40 -6.02
N THR A 50 7.34 -5.85 -6.39
CA THR A 50 6.59 -6.86 -5.62
C THR A 50 5.63 -7.64 -6.50
N SER A 51 5.24 -8.84 -6.08
CA SER A 51 4.24 -9.61 -6.80
C SER A 51 2.83 -9.06 -6.52
N LEU A 52 1.92 -9.28 -7.46
CA LEU A 52 0.50 -9.00 -7.27
C LEU A 52 -0.06 -9.75 -6.05
N GLU A 53 0.32 -11.01 -5.88
CA GLU A 53 -0.12 -11.87 -4.77
C GLU A 53 0.31 -11.31 -3.41
N ASP A 54 1.53 -10.79 -3.32
CA ASP A 54 2.06 -10.17 -2.11
C ASP A 54 1.41 -8.84 -1.80
N LEU A 55 0.98 -8.10 -2.82
CA LEU A 55 0.30 -6.81 -2.66
C LEU A 55 -1.13 -6.96 -2.14
N ILE A 56 -1.80 -8.09 -2.39
CA ILE A 56 -3.22 -8.28 -2.09
C ILE A 56 -3.48 -8.83 -0.68
N ASN A 57 -4.34 -8.17 0.07
CA ASN A 57 -4.81 -8.64 1.37
C ASN A 57 -5.94 -9.66 1.23
N THR A 58 -5.59 -10.91 0.93
CA THR A 58 -6.54 -12.03 0.76
C THR A 58 -7.35 -12.35 2.02
N LYS A 59 -6.88 -11.95 3.21
CA LYS A 59 -7.59 -12.11 4.49
C LYS A 59 -8.56 -10.97 4.78
N GLY A 60 -8.49 -9.87 4.04
CA GLY A 60 -9.27 -8.65 4.24
C GLY A 60 -10.73 -8.77 3.81
N THR A 61 -11.59 -7.94 4.40
CA THR A 61 -13.03 -7.91 4.09
C THR A 61 -13.33 -7.49 2.65
N THR A 62 -12.56 -6.55 2.09
CA THR A 62 -12.71 -6.13 0.68
C THR A 62 -12.49 -7.31 -0.27
N TYR A 63 -11.42 -8.10 -0.06
CA TYR A 63 -11.15 -9.29 -0.88
C TYR A 63 -12.29 -10.31 -0.79
N LYS A 64 -12.75 -10.63 0.43
CA LYS A 64 -13.87 -11.57 0.64
C LYS A 64 -15.14 -11.11 -0.07
N LYS A 65 -15.51 -9.83 0.05
CA LYS A 65 -16.67 -9.25 -0.64
C LYS A 65 -16.56 -9.36 -2.17
N LEU A 66 -15.39 -9.07 -2.73
CA LEU A 66 -15.17 -9.20 -4.18
C LEU A 66 -15.33 -10.65 -4.63
N LYS A 67 -14.86 -11.63 -3.83
CA LYS A 67 -15.06 -13.05 -4.12
C LYS A 67 -16.53 -13.46 -4.04
N GLU A 68 -17.26 -12.98 -3.04
CA GLU A 68 -18.71 -13.19 -2.91
C GLU A 68 -19.49 -12.61 -4.10
N GLN A 69 -18.99 -11.53 -4.69
CA GLN A 69 -19.53 -10.92 -5.92
C GLN A 69 -19.13 -11.64 -7.22
N GLY A 70 -18.39 -12.76 -7.13
CA GLY A 70 -18.00 -13.56 -8.28
C GLY A 70 -16.72 -13.10 -9.00
N ILE A 71 -15.97 -12.16 -8.43
CA ILE A 71 -14.69 -11.72 -9.01
C ILE A 71 -13.62 -12.81 -8.87
N LYS A 72 -13.21 -13.39 -10.00
CA LYS A 72 -12.25 -14.50 -10.03
C LYS A 72 -10.79 -14.04 -9.91
N ASP A 73 -10.42 -12.96 -10.57
CA ASP A 73 -9.04 -12.48 -10.63
C ASP A 73 -8.92 -11.05 -10.13
N MET A 74 -7.83 -10.75 -9.43
CA MET A 74 -7.52 -9.40 -8.97
C MET A 74 -6.79 -8.65 -10.08
N THR A 75 -7.49 -8.32 -11.16
CA THR A 75 -6.90 -7.51 -12.24
C THR A 75 -6.53 -6.12 -11.74
N LEU A 76 -5.63 -5.42 -12.46
CA LEU A 76 -5.27 -4.04 -12.12
C LEU A 76 -6.50 -3.14 -12.01
N GLU A 77 -7.47 -3.28 -12.93
CA GLU A 77 -8.71 -2.52 -12.90
C GLU A 77 -9.53 -2.79 -11.63
N VAL A 78 -9.70 -4.05 -11.25
CA VAL A 78 -10.41 -4.41 -10.01
C VAL A 78 -9.73 -3.79 -8.79
N ILE A 79 -8.40 -3.80 -8.75
CA ILE A 79 -7.62 -3.23 -7.65
C ILE A 79 -7.78 -1.71 -7.59
N LEU A 80 -7.67 -1.02 -8.73
CA LEU A 80 -7.81 0.44 -8.81
C LEU A 80 -9.21 0.91 -8.40
N GLN A 81 -10.24 0.12 -8.71
CA GLN A 81 -11.61 0.37 -8.24
C GLN A 81 -11.81 0.03 -6.76
N ASN A 82 -10.93 -0.78 -6.15
CA ASN A 82 -11.09 -1.32 -4.80
C ASN A 82 -9.79 -1.24 -3.97
N LEU A 83 -9.11 -0.09 -3.94
CA LEU A 83 -7.77 0.09 -3.34
C LEU A 83 -7.61 -0.47 -1.92
N SER A 84 -8.68 -0.52 -1.12
CA SER A 84 -8.67 -1.13 0.22
C SER A 84 -8.35 -2.64 0.24
N VAL A 85 -8.32 -3.30 -0.92
CA VAL A 85 -7.86 -4.68 -1.12
C VAL A 85 -6.34 -4.83 -0.99
N ILE A 86 -5.58 -3.75 -1.16
CA ILE A 86 -4.12 -3.72 -1.03
C ILE A 86 -3.72 -3.88 0.46
N LYS A 87 -2.67 -4.66 0.73
CA LYS A 87 -2.06 -4.81 2.06
C LYS A 87 -1.56 -3.46 2.57
N ARG A 88 -1.62 -3.27 3.88
CA ARG A 88 -1.31 -1.99 4.53
C ARG A 88 -0.58 -2.16 5.86
N PRO A 89 0.35 -1.26 6.20
CA PRO A 89 0.83 -0.14 5.37
C PRO A 89 1.57 -0.64 4.12
N LEU A 90 1.39 0.06 3.00
CA LEU A 90 2.28 -0.06 1.85
C LEU A 90 3.15 1.19 1.85
N ILE A 91 4.46 1.04 1.87
CA ILE A 91 5.39 2.16 1.96
C ILE A 91 6.27 2.15 0.72
N VAL A 92 6.35 3.29 0.05
CA VAL A 92 7.10 3.45 -1.19
C VAL A 92 8.06 4.62 -1.02
N SER A 93 9.34 4.36 -1.26
CA SER A 93 10.35 5.43 -1.30
C SER A 93 10.64 5.83 -2.74
N TYR A 94 10.83 7.13 -2.95
CA TYR A 94 11.06 7.75 -4.24
C TYR A 94 12.33 8.58 -4.23
N HIS A 95 13.04 8.55 -5.36
CA HIS A 95 14.12 9.46 -5.68
C HIS A 95 13.92 9.98 -7.09
N ASN A 96 13.81 11.31 -7.27
CA ASN A 96 13.50 11.94 -8.55
C ASN A 96 12.27 11.33 -9.26
N ASN A 97 11.18 11.12 -8.51
CA ASN A 97 9.93 10.48 -8.96
C ASN A 97 10.06 9.00 -9.39
N ILE A 98 11.20 8.35 -9.12
CA ILE A 98 11.42 6.94 -9.41
C ILE A 98 11.38 6.15 -8.11
N ILE A 99 10.59 5.07 -8.08
CA ILE A 99 10.52 4.15 -6.94
C ILE A 99 11.91 3.54 -6.68
N GLN A 100 12.36 3.60 -5.44
CA GLN A 100 13.61 2.98 -4.99
C GLN A 100 13.34 1.72 -4.18
N LYS A 101 12.23 1.69 -3.43
CA LYS A 101 11.88 0.56 -2.56
C LYS A 101 10.38 0.53 -2.32
N VAL A 102 9.85 -0.70 -2.22
CA VAL A 102 8.50 -0.99 -1.76
C VAL A 102 8.57 -1.89 -0.54
N THR A 103 7.92 -1.49 0.56
CA THR A 103 7.77 -2.27 1.78
C THR A 103 6.29 -2.52 2.05
N ILE A 104 5.91 -3.77 2.32
CA ILE A 104 4.52 -4.17 2.58
C ILE A 104 4.38 -4.66 4.01
N GLY A 105 3.45 -4.07 4.74
CA GLY A 105 3.23 -4.34 6.15
C GLY A 105 4.25 -3.66 7.06
N LEU A 106 4.33 -4.14 8.29
CA LEU A 106 5.26 -3.60 9.31
C LEU A 106 6.62 -4.31 9.31
N GLN A 107 6.74 -5.38 8.53
CA GLN A 107 7.96 -6.17 8.49
C GLN A 107 9.02 -5.32 7.79
N HIS A 108 10.20 -5.22 8.38
CA HIS A 108 11.32 -4.43 7.84
C HIS A 108 11.12 -2.91 7.83
N LEU A 109 10.24 -2.35 8.69
CA LEU A 109 10.18 -0.89 8.90
C LEU A 109 11.54 -0.29 9.31
N GLU A 110 12.34 -1.02 10.08
CA GLU A 110 13.69 -0.61 10.48
C GLU A 110 14.64 -0.42 9.29
N ALA A 111 14.36 -1.04 8.14
CA ALA A 111 15.15 -0.84 6.92
C ALA A 111 14.81 0.49 6.20
N LEU A 112 14.12 1.40 6.88
CA LEU A 112 13.86 2.80 6.49
C LEU A 112 14.70 3.81 7.30
N LEU A 113 15.41 3.34 8.34
CA LEU A 113 16.43 4.11 9.07
C LEU A 113 17.70 4.19 8.23
#